data_AF-Q0U306-F1
#
_entry.id   AF-Q0U306-F1
#
_cell.length_a   1.000
_cell.length_b   1.000
_cell.length_c   1.000
_cell.angle_alpha   90.00
_cell.angle_beta   90.00
_cell.angle_gamma   90.00
#
_symmetry.space_group_name_H-M   'P 1'
#
loop_
_entity.id
_entity.type
_entity.pdbx_description
1 polymer ?
#
loop_
_entity_poly.entity_id
_entity_poly.type
_entity_poly.pdbx_seq_one_letter_code
_entity_poly.pdbx_strand_id
1 'polypeptide(L)'
;MHSHAITLFSLLSLGAATPIIANRQANACFVVGNTALPAEVADVATSLENTVTCSATAKTLSNVPDVTSGGVTFSSIDFSKSPDSPLAFALKEFATANPLANTDLQQFQDSLNVYLATEAGIRSTGGNLAIKVPKFFLQMQRLGSRLII
;
A
#
# COMPACT_ATOMS: atom_id res chain seq x y z
N MET A 1 -72.01 -28.99 3.13
CA MET A 1 -70.74 -29.14 3.88
C MET A 1 -69.60 -28.82 2.92
N HIS A 2 -69.03 -27.62 2.96
CA HIS A 2 -67.83 -27.29 2.18
C HIS A 2 -66.93 -26.42 3.07
N SER A 3 -65.95 -27.09 3.69
CA SER A 3 -64.90 -26.47 4.50
C SER A 3 -63.85 -25.84 3.59
N HIS A 4 -63.56 -24.56 3.77
CA HIS A 4 -62.41 -23.91 3.13
C HIS A 4 -61.19 -24.03 4.05
N ALA A 5 -60.22 -24.84 3.63
CA ALA A 5 -58.92 -24.97 4.28
C ALA A 5 -58.02 -23.78 3.90
N ILE A 6 -57.60 -23.00 4.88
CA ILE A 6 -56.64 -21.90 4.73
C ILE A 6 -55.24 -22.51 4.75
N THR A 7 -54.53 -22.43 3.62
CA THR A 7 -53.13 -22.86 3.47
C THR A 7 -52.19 -21.69 3.76
N LEU A 8 -51.37 -21.83 4.80
CA LEU A 8 -50.31 -20.89 5.17
C LEU A 8 -49.06 -21.16 4.33
N PHE A 9 -48.63 -20.17 3.55
CA PHE A 9 -47.38 -20.18 2.78
C PHE A 9 -46.24 -19.62 3.64
N SER A 10 -45.38 -20.49 4.17
CA SER A 10 -44.14 -20.09 4.84
C SER A 10 -43.03 -19.89 3.81
N LEU A 11 -42.69 -18.63 3.52
CA LEU A 11 -41.55 -18.26 2.68
C LEU A 11 -40.25 -18.44 3.48
N LEU A 12 -39.54 -19.54 3.21
CA LEU A 12 -38.18 -19.78 3.69
C LEU A 12 -37.21 -19.04 2.77
N SER A 13 -36.69 -17.89 3.21
CA SER A 13 -35.67 -17.13 2.49
C SER A 13 -34.30 -17.82 2.61
N LEU A 14 -33.91 -18.55 1.57
CA LEU A 14 -32.51 -18.99 1.38
C LEU A 14 -31.67 -17.75 1.03
N GLY A 15 -30.96 -17.21 2.02
CA GLY A 15 -29.90 -16.23 1.78
C GLY A 15 -28.80 -16.88 0.95
N ALA A 16 -28.72 -16.53 -0.33
CA ALA A 16 -27.61 -16.91 -1.18
C ALA A 16 -26.35 -16.19 -0.66
N ALA A 17 -25.43 -16.95 -0.05
CA ALA A 17 -24.07 -16.48 0.16
C ALA A 17 -23.43 -16.33 -1.22
N THR A 18 -23.36 -15.10 -1.71
CA THR A 18 -22.61 -14.79 -2.93
C THR A 18 -21.14 -15.09 -2.66
N PRO A 19 -20.46 -15.86 -3.53
CA PRO A 19 -19.02 -16.01 -3.40
C PRO A 19 -18.42 -14.61 -3.56
N ILE A 20 -17.71 -14.14 -2.54
CA ILE A 20 -16.88 -12.95 -2.63
C ILE A 20 -15.81 -13.31 -3.66
N ILE A 21 -15.98 -12.85 -4.90
CA ILE A 21 -14.91 -12.88 -5.89
C ILE A 21 -13.84 -11.97 -5.30
N ALA A 22 -12.83 -12.57 -4.67
CA ALA A 22 -11.65 -11.84 -4.26
C ALA A 22 -11.12 -11.18 -5.54
N ASN A 23 -11.08 -9.85 -5.58
CA ASN A 23 -10.36 -9.13 -6.63
C ASN A 23 -8.97 -9.78 -6.72
N ARG A 24 -8.62 -10.30 -7.90
CA ARG A 24 -7.24 -10.78 -8.12
C ARG A 24 -6.33 -9.63 -7.72
N GLN A 25 -5.40 -9.89 -6.81
CA GLN A 25 -4.43 -8.89 -6.39
C GLN A 25 -3.74 -8.32 -7.64
N ALA A 26 -3.41 -7.02 -7.62
CA ALA A 26 -2.67 -6.39 -8.70
C ALA A 26 -1.45 -7.24 -9.08
N ASN A 27 -1.19 -7.44 -10.38
CA ASN A 27 -0.06 -8.23 -10.87
C ASN A 27 1.26 -7.43 -10.85
N ALA A 28 1.37 -6.47 -9.95
CA ALA A 28 2.51 -5.60 -9.83
C ALA A 28 3.73 -6.39 -9.32
N CYS A 29 4.91 -6.06 -9.82
CA CYS A 29 6.14 -6.83 -9.58
C CYS A 29 6.53 -6.96 -8.10
N PHE A 30 6.03 -6.08 -7.24
CA PHE A 30 6.30 -6.06 -5.81
C PHE A 30 5.28 -6.83 -4.98
N VAL A 31 4.16 -7.28 -5.56
CA VAL A 31 3.17 -8.17 -4.93
C VAL A 31 3.64 -9.60 -5.12
N VAL A 32 4.34 -10.15 -4.13
CA VAL A 32 5.06 -11.43 -4.26
C VAL A 32 4.47 -12.60 -3.46
N GLY A 33 3.51 -12.33 -2.57
CA GLY A 33 2.84 -13.37 -1.78
C GLY A 33 1.38 -13.58 -2.16
N ASN A 34 0.75 -14.53 -1.46
CA ASN A 34 -0.61 -14.99 -1.73
C ASN A 34 -1.66 -14.49 -0.73
N THR A 35 -1.25 -13.69 0.27
CA THR A 35 -2.17 -13.11 1.25
C THR A 35 -3.02 -12.02 0.58
N ALA A 36 -4.35 -12.12 0.75
CA ALA A 36 -5.28 -11.14 0.22
C ALA A 36 -4.96 -9.73 0.75
N LEU A 37 -4.81 -8.77 -0.16
CA LEU A 37 -4.58 -7.37 0.20
C LEU A 37 -5.90 -6.70 0.57
N PRO A 38 -5.92 -5.81 1.58
CA PRO A 38 -7.01 -4.88 1.77
C PRO A 38 -7.26 -4.05 0.49
N ALA A 39 -8.52 -3.68 0.24
CA ALA A 39 -8.91 -3.01 -1.00
C ALA A 39 -8.09 -1.73 -1.26
N GLU A 40 -7.90 -0.91 -0.23
CA GLU A 40 -7.13 0.33 -0.31
C GLU A 40 -5.66 0.11 -0.69
N VAL A 41 -5.07 -1.02 -0.30
CA VAL A 41 -3.70 -1.38 -0.66
C VAL A 41 -3.64 -1.96 -2.08
N ALA A 42 -4.65 -2.74 -2.47
CA ALA A 42 -4.75 -3.28 -3.82
C ALA A 42 -4.93 -2.18 -4.88
N ASP A 43 -5.75 -1.17 -4.59
CA ASP A 43 -5.94 -0.01 -5.46
C ASP A 43 -4.64 0.78 -5.63
N VAL A 44 -3.91 1.01 -4.53
CA VAL A 44 -2.59 1.64 -4.57
C VAL A 44 -1.61 0.80 -5.39
N ALA A 45 -1.53 -0.51 -5.15
CA ALA A 45 -0.66 -1.40 -5.91
C ALA A 45 -0.95 -1.34 -7.43
N THR A 46 -2.22 -1.32 -7.81
CA THR A 46 -2.66 -1.18 -9.20
C THR A 46 -2.20 0.16 -9.79
N SER A 47 -2.38 1.26 -9.06
CA SER A 47 -1.94 2.58 -9.54
C SER A 47 -0.42 2.72 -9.71
N LEU A 48 0.36 1.95 -8.95
CA LEU A 48 1.82 1.99 -8.96
C LEU A 48 2.45 0.99 -9.93
N GLU A 49 1.68 0.04 -10.47
CA GLU A 49 2.19 -1.07 -11.30
C GLU A 49 3.10 -0.62 -12.44
N ASN A 50 2.73 0.46 -13.14
CA ASN A 50 3.50 1.01 -14.26
C ASN A 50 4.49 2.12 -13.85
N THR A 51 4.46 2.54 -12.59
CA THR A 51 5.33 3.61 -12.06
C THR A 51 6.55 3.03 -11.34
N VAL A 52 6.39 1.85 -10.74
CA VAL A 52 7.41 1.21 -9.91
C VAL A 52 8.01 0.03 -10.64
N THR A 53 9.34 -0.04 -10.66
CA THR A 53 10.08 -1.20 -11.16
C THR A 53 10.68 -2.00 -10.01
N CYS A 54 10.91 -3.29 -10.22
CA CYS A 54 11.47 -4.19 -9.22
C CYS A 54 12.83 -4.72 -9.66
N SER A 55 13.77 -4.81 -8.72
CA SER A 55 15.02 -5.53 -8.91
C SER A 55 14.78 -7.02 -9.05
N ALA A 56 15.44 -7.65 -10.02
CA ALA A 56 15.38 -9.10 -10.21
C ALA A 56 16.22 -9.88 -9.17
N THR A 57 17.16 -9.21 -8.50
CA THR A 57 18.16 -9.85 -7.64
C THR A 57 18.17 -9.33 -6.22
N ALA A 58 17.88 -8.05 -6.01
CA ALA A 58 17.89 -7.43 -4.68
C ALA A 58 16.52 -7.57 -4.01
N LYS A 59 16.54 -7.88 -2.72
CA LYS A 59 15.37 -7.96 -1.85
C LYS A 59 15.57 -7.11 -0.62
N THR A 60 14.47 -6.68 -0.04
CA THR A 60 14.44 -5.79 1.13
C THR A 60 13.65 -6.48 2.25
N LEU A 61 12.67 -5.79 2.84
CA LEU A 61 11.87 -6.29 3.94
C LEU A 61 10.95 -7.43 3.48
N SER A 62 10.82 -8.47 4.30
CA SER A 62 9.89 -9.60 4.06
C SER A 62 10.03 -10.26 2.68
N ASN A 63 11.25 -10.32 2.13
CA ASN A 63 11.55 -10.87 0.79
C ASN A 63 10.88 -10.13 -0.39
N VAL A 64 10.40 -8.91 -0.17
CA VAL A 64 9.91 -8.05 -1.25
C VAL A 64 11.09 -7.61 -2.11
N PRO A 65 10.98 -7.61 -3.46
CA PRO A 65 12.00 -7.06 -4.34
C PRO A 65 12.35 -5.62 -3.96
N ASP A 66 13.60 -5.23 -4.18
CA ASP A 66 13.95 -3.81 -4.06
C ASP A 66 13.26 -3.02 -5.18
N VAL A 67 12.45 -2.04 -4.81
CA VAL A 67 11.58 -1.30 -5.74
C VAL A 67 12.16 0.07 -6.05
N THR A 68 11.92 0.57 -7.26
CA THR A 68 12.41 1.88 -7.73
C THR A 68 11.28 2.70 -8.34
N SER A 69 11.21 4.00 -8.00
CA SER A 69 10.36 5.03 -8.62
C SER A 69 11.20 6.26 -8.90
N GLY A 70 11.17 6.81 -10.12
CA GLY A 70 11.82 8.10 -10.46
C GLY A 70 13.32 8.23 -10.14
N GLY A 71 14.03 7.13 -9.86
CA GLY A 71 15.44 7.11 -9.45
C GLY A 71 15.66 6.85 -7.94
N VAL A 72 14.61 6.85 -7.14
CA VAL A 72 14.66 6.48 -5.71
C VAL A 72 14.42 4.97 -5.58
N THR A 73 15.34 4.27 -4.93
CA THR A 73 15.20 2.85 -4.55
C THR A 73 14.74 2.72 -3.12
N PHE A 74 13.96 1.69 -2.75
CA PHE A 74 13.63 1.49 -1.33
C PHE A 74 14.89 1.28 -0.50
N SER A 75 15.85 0.48 -0.98
CA SER A 75 17.08 0.19 -0.26
C SER A 75 17.94 1.43 0.07
N SER A 76 17.85 2.51 -0.73
CA SER A 76 18.55 3.77 -0.46
C SER A 76 17.90 4.59 0.66
N ILE A 77 16.63 4.35 0.96
CA ILE A 77 15.85 5.04 2.01
C ILE A 77 15.26 4.04 3.02
N ASP A 78 15.95 2.92 3.24
CA ASP A 78 15.48 1.86 4.11
C ASP A 78 15.73 2.20 5.58
N PHE A 79 14.68 2.68 6.25
CA PHE A 79 14.71 3.03 7.67
C PHE A 79 15.20 1.89 8.58
N SER A 80 15.02 0.62 8.18
CA SER A 80 15.42 -0.53 9.00
C SER A 80 16.94 -0.71 9.08
N LYS A 81 17.68 -0.09 8.15
CA LYS A 81 19.14 -0.06 8.12
C LYS A 81 19.72 1.16 8.84
N SER A 82 18.88 2.09 9.27
CA SER A 82 19.31 3.27 10.04
C SER A 82 19.46 2.94 11.52
N PRO A 83 20.45 3.53 12.23
CA PRO A 83 20.49 3.50 13.69
C PRO A 83 19.41 4.37 14.36
N ASP A 84 18.73 5.23 13.59
CA ASP A 84 17.72 6.15 14.10
C ASP A 84 16.37 5.46 14.37
N SER A 85 15.58 6.02 15.30
CA SER A 85 14.17 5.64 15.41
C SER A 85 13.42 5.93 14.09
N PRO A 86 12.34 5.21 13.75
CA PRO A 86 11.63 5.44 12.48
C PRO A 86 11.16 6.89 12.27
N LEU A 87 10.79 7.60 13.34
CA LEU A 87 10.40 9.00 13.27
C LEU A 87 11.61 9.92 13.05
N ALA A 88 12.72 9.69 13.77
CA ALA A 88 13.94 10.47 13.61
C ALA A 88 14.55 10.28 12.20
N PHE A 89 14.53 9.04 11.69
CA PHE A 89 14.88 8.74 10.30
C PHE A 89 14.03 9.57 9.33
N ALA A 90 12.70 9.51 9.47
CA ALA A 90 11.79 10.20 8.55
C ALA A 90 11.99 11.73 8.56
N LEU A 91 12.20 12.33 9.74
CA LEU A 91 12.45 13.77 9.89
C LEU A 91 13.76 14.20 9.21
N LYS A 92 14.77 13.33 9.21
CA LYS A 92 16.08 13.61 8.62
C LYS A 92 16.10 13.33 7.12
N GLU A 93 15.61 12.17 6.71
CA GLU A 93 15.65 11.70 5.32
C GLU A 93 14.73 12.50 4.42
N PHE A 94 13.55 12.88 4.92
CA PHE A 94 12.52 13.58 4.14
C PHE A 94 12.36 15.04 4.57
N ALA A 95 13.46 15.66 5.00
CA ALA A 95 13.49 17.08 5.34
C ALA A 95 13.21 17.94 4.10
N THR A 96 12.36 18.95 4.24
CA THR A 96 12.14 19.95 3.21
C THR A 96 13.36 20.86 3.06
N ALA A 97 13.58 21.38 1.85
CA ALA A 97 14.70 22.28 1.60
C ALA A 97 14.49 23.64 2.29
N ASN A 98 15.59 24.36 2.53
CA ASN A 98 15.55 25.77 2.89
C ASN A 98 16.34 26.58 1.83
N PRO A 99 15.69 27.46 1.04
CA PRO A 99 14.27 27.85 1.11
C PRO A 99 13.30 26.75 0.66
N LEU A 100 12.08 26.76 1.20
CA LEU A 100 11.05 25.73 0.95
C LEU A 100 10.73 25.54 -0.53
N ALA A 101 10.81 26.61 -1.33
CA ALA A 101 10.56 26.57 -2.78
C ALA A 101 11.51 25.64 -3.56
N ASN A 102 12.65 25.27 -2.96
CA ASN A 102 13.61 24.34 -3.56
C ASN A 102 13.32 22.88 -3.21
N THR A 103 12.22 22.59 -2.50
CA THR A 103 11.85 21.22 -2.13
C THR A 103 11.45 20.44 -3.38
N ASP A 104 12.10 19.30 -3.60
CA ASP A 104 11.75 18.40 -4.69
C ASP A 104 10.51 17.57 -4.33
N LEU A 105 9.35 18.08 -4.72
CA LEU A 105 8.07 17.41 -4.51
C LEU A 105 7.96 16.08 -5.28
N GLN A 106 8.70 15.93 -6.37
CA GLN A 106 8.72 14.71 -7.17
C GLN A 106 9.52 13.63 -6.43
N GLN A 107 10.69 13.98 -5.88
CA GLN A 107 11.47 13.07 -5.03
C GLN A 107 10.66 12.55 -3.84
N PHE A 108 9.82 13.38 -3.20
CA PHE A 108 8.92 12.91 -2.15
C PHE A 108 7.81 11.98 -2.66
N GLN A 109 7.29 12.21 -3.86
CA GLN A 109 6.31 11.29 -4.45
C GLN A 109 6.97 9.95 -4.79
N ASP A 110 8.17 9.96 -5.34
CA ASP A 110 8.92 8.76 -5.67
C ASP A 110 9.31 7.96 -4.41
N SER A 111 9.73 8.66 -3.36
CA SER A 111 9.95 8.07 -2.04
C SER A 111 8.65 7.45 -1.49
N LEU A 112 7.52 8.15 -1.60
CA LEU A 112 6.24 7.62 -1.17
C LEU A 112 5.83 6.38 -1.98
N ASN A 113 6.06 6.38 -3.30
CA ASN A 113 5.75 5.25 -4.17
C ASN A 113 6.51 3.99 -3.76
N VAL A 114 7.83 4.09 -3.50
CA VAL A 114 8.61 2.92 -3.08
C VAL A 114 8.18 2.40 -1.71
N TYR A 115 7.77 3.28 -0.80
CA TYR A 115 7.22 2.90 0.51
C TYR A 115 5.85 2.20 0.40
N LEU A 116 4.96 2.71 -0.47
CA LEU A 116 3.65 2.12 -0.72
C LEU A 116 3.75 0.75 -1.43
N ALA A 117 4.62 0.66 -2.45
CA ALA A 117 4.90 -0.60 -3.14
C ALA A 117 5.49 -1.65 -2.19
N THR A 118 6.44 -1.26 -1.34
CA THR A 118 7.03 -2.15 -0.33
C THR A 118 5.99 -2.60 0.70
N GLU A 119 5.09 -1.70 1.14
CA GLU A 119 3.97 -2.09 2.02
C GLU A 119 3.06 -3.13 1.36
N ALA A 120 2.66 -2.91 0.11
CA ALA A 120 1.82 -3.86 -0.62
C ALA A 120 2.51 -5.23 -0.73
N GLY A 121 3.81 -5.25 -1.01
CA GLY A 121 4.62 -6.47 -1.00
C GLY A 121 4.63 -7.17 0.35
N ILE A 122 4.94 -6.46 1.43
CA ILE A 122 4.98 -7.02 2.79
C ILE A 122 3.61 -7.61 3.18
N ARG A 123 2.52 -6.89 2.87
CA ARG A 123 1.16 -7.37 3.16
C ARG A 123 0.79 -8.59 2.34
N SER A 124 1.24 -8.67 1.09
CA SER A 124 0.99 -9.83 0.23
C SER A 124 1.62 -11.12 0.78
N THR A 125 2.68 -11.01 1.60
CA THR A 125 3.32 -12.16 2.26
C THR A 125 2.84 -12.36 3.71
N GLY A 126 1.88 -11.57 4.21
CA GLY A 126 1.45 -11.60 5.61
C GLY A 126 2.50 -11.07 6.61
N GLY A 127 3.46 -10.26 6.15
CA GLY A 127 4.56 -9.74 6.97
C GLY A 127 4.17 -8.57 7.89
N ASN A 128 5.07 -8.24 8.83
CA ASN A 128 4.86 -7.13 9.77
C ASN A 128 5.12 -5.76 9.13
N LEU A 129 4.32 -4.76 9.52
CA LEU A 129 4.28 -3.41 8.95
C LEU A 129 5.15 -2.40 9.70
N ALA A 130 6.44 -2.71 9.89
CA ALA A 130 7.39 -1.78 10.51
C ALA A 130 7.55 -0.46 9.70
N ILE A 131 7.18 -0.49 8.42
CA ILE A 131 7.28 0.60 7.44
C ILE A 131 6.31 1.78 7.65
N LYS A 132 5.37 1.68 8.61
CA LYS A 132 4.27 2.65 8.75
C LYS A 132 4.70 4.09 9.03
N VAL A 133 5.68 4.30 9.91
CA VAL A 133 6.02 5.66 10.39
C VAL A 133 6.62 6.52 9.28
N PRO A 134 7.69 6.10 8.56
CA PRO A 134 8.24 6.94 7.50
C PRO A 134 7.27 7.13 6.33
N LYS A 135 6.47 6.11 6.01
CA LYS A 135 5.38 6.22 5.03
C LYS A 135 4.37 7.31 5.40
N PHE A 136 3.88 7.28 6.64
CA PHE A 136 2.91 8.27 7.11
C PHE A 136 3.49 9.68 7.06
N PHE A 137 4.76 9.84 7.44
CA PHE A 137 5.45 11.12 7.33
C PHE A 137 5.43 11.66 5.89
N LEU A 138 5.83 10.85 4.91
CA LEU A 138 5.79 11.21 3.48
C LEU A 138 4.37 11.57 3.00
N GLN A 139 3.35 10.81 3.42
CA GLN A 139 1.95 11.12 3.10
C GLN A 139 1.54 12.50 3.63
N MET A 140 1.96 12.86 4.85
CA MET A 140 1.66 14.17 5.44
C MET A 140 2.38 15.31 4.70
N GLN A 141 3.64 15.11 4.27
CA GLN A 141 4.36 16.11 3.46
C GLN A 141 3.65 16.39 2.12
N ARG A 142 3.12 15.35 1.47
CA ARG A 142 2.37 15.49 0.20
C ARG A 142 0.99 16.13 0.39
N LEU A 143 0.29 15.84 1.48
CA LEU A 143 -1.00 16.45 1.79
C LEU A 143 -0.86 17.94 2.18
N GLY A 144 0.17 18.29 2.94
CA GLY A 144 0.47 19.67 3.31
C GLY A 144 0.78 20.55 2.10
N SER A 145 1.56 20.06 1.14
CA SER A 145 1.85 20.80 -0.10
C SER A 145 0.63 21.05 -0.97
N ARG A 146 -0.39 20.16 -0.95
CA ARG A 146 -1.60 20.29 -1.78
C ARG A 146 -2.63 21.27 -1.22
N LEU A 147 -2.45 21.76 0.01
CA LEU A 147 -3.31 22.75 0.66
C LEU A 147 -2.77 24.19 0.52
N ILE A 148 -1.52 24.35 0.06
CA ILE A 148 -0.81 25.65 0.01
C ILE A 148 -0.73 26.21 -1.43
N ILE A 149 -1.15 25.44 -2.43
CA ILE A 149 -1.32 25.84 -3.84
C ILE A 149 -2.79 25.81 -4.21
#